data_AF-A0A1C7N383-F1
#
_entry.id   AF-A0A1C7N383-F1
#
_cell.length_a   1.000
_cell.length_b   1.000
_cell.length_c   1.000
_cell.angle_alpha   90.00
_cell.angle_beta   90.00
_cell.angle_gamma   90.00
#
_symmetry.space_group_name_H-M   'P 1'
#
loop_
_entity.id
_entity.type
_entity.pdbx_description
1 polymer ?
#
loop_
_entity_poly.entity_id
_entity_poly.type
_entity_poly.pdbx_seq_one_letter_code
_entity_poly.pdbx_strand_id
1 'polypeptide(L)'
;MSKRQADQAELRDQAKSTAYGNGASRHMNEDKNEMGDFEDAWEDEMEDEEIVESAEPEENENEDGMDVDMNEEEDEEEAEKDLKLYLPGQPLAEGEVLEADPSVYVMLHNLDVRLPFLSFDVLEDKLGEERKNYPATAYVAAGTSLPGDRNNEVLVMKMSSLHKTQQDDSDDEDDPDALDEDPVLEYRSIPHVGCVNRIRVMPQQQERQIAATWAETGKVHIWDLTSAVQSLEVAGTASQMNQKPVYNINNHGREEGYAMDWSYLDAGRLLTGDNAGRIFHTTVTPTGISTDNVAFREHKSSVEDLQWSPTENNVFASCSSDQTVKIWDTRNKKRSAVGIHASQSDVNVITWNKKASYLLASGHDDGIFSVWDLRTFKGGASQPTPVATFKWHNGPITSIEWHPTEESVLAVSGADNQLTLWDLSVEPDTEQEGRLTDSGVEVPPQLLFVHQGQEDIKELHFHRQIPGCVISTASTGLNIFKTISI
;
A
#
# COMPACT_ATOMS: atom_id res chain seq x y z
N MET A 1 20.37 4.52 -0.57
CA MET A 1 19.28 5.37 -1.13
C MET A 1 18.26 4.47 -1.82
N SER A 2 17.40 3.86 -1.01
CA SER A 2 16.37 2.89 -1.40
C SER A 2 15.19 3.50 -2.17
N LYS A 3 15.01 4.81 -2.09
CA LYS A 3 13.91 5.56 -2.73
C LYS A 3 14.28 6.17 -4.09
N ARG A 4 15.38 5.73 -4.72
CA ARG A 4 15.77 6.25 -6.04
C ARG A 4 14.77 5.84 -7.12
N GLN A 5 14.55 6.76 -8.04
CA GLN A 5 13.71 6.59 -9.21
C GLN A 5 14.23 5.43 -10.07
N ALA A 6 13.31 4.63 -10.63
CA ALA A 6 13.64 3.61 -11.63
C ALA A 6 14.37 4.25 -12.83
N ASP A 7 15.41 3.61 -13.33
CA ASP A 7 16.19 4.15 -14.45
C ASP A 7 15.33 4.14 -15.74
N GLN A 8 15.50 5.12 -16.63
CA GLN A 8 14.70 5.22 -17.89
C GLN A 8 14.77 3.97 -18.79
N ALA A 9 15.74 3.09 -18.59
CA ALA A 9 15.83 1.81 -19.29
C ALA A 9 14.76 0.82 -18.82
N GLU A 10 14.48 0.77 -17.51
CA GLU A 10 13.50 -0.15 -16.90
C GLU A 10 12.06 0.20 -17.33
N LEU A 11 11.74 1.50 -17.37
CA LEU A 11 10.42 1.99 -17.82
C LEU A 11 10.14 1.71 -19.31
N ARG A 12 11.17 1.60 -20.16
CA ARG A 12 11.01 1.33 -21.60
C ARG A 12 10.78 -0.13 -21.94
N ASP A 13 11.24 -1.05 -21.09
CA ASP A 13 11.02 -2.48 -21.29
C ASP A 13 9.63 -2.90 -20.78
N GLN A 14 9.10 -2.26 -19.73
CA GLN A 14 7.71 -2.43 -19.28
C GLN A 14 6.67 -1.94 -20.32
N ALA A 15 6.97 -0.89 -21.09
CA ALA A 15 6.10 -0.41 -22.16
C ALA A 15 6.11 -1.31 -23.42
N LYS A 16 7.03 -2.27 -23.51
CA LYS A 16 7.13 -3.21 -24.64
C LYS A 16 6.56 -4.59 -24.34
N SER A 17 6.49 -4.99 -23.07
CA SER A 17 5.85 -6.26 -22.66
C SER A 17 4.31 -6.22 -22.75
N THR A 18 3.72 -5.02 -22.84
CA THR A 18 2.26 -4.80 -22.99
C THR A 18 1.77 -4.83 -24.44
N ALA A 19 2.58 -5.28 -25.40
CA ALA A 19 2.22 -5.28 -26.82
C ALA A 19 2.51 -6.61 -27.55
N TYR A 20 1.81 -7.67 -27.17
CA TYR A 20 1.52 -8.86 -27.99
C TYR A 20 0.21 -9.47 -27.47
N GLY A 21 -0.85 -9.74 -28.23
CA GLY A 21 -1.19 -9.44 -29.60
C GLY A 21 -2.65 -9.85 -29.84
N ASN A 22 -3.33 -9.23 -30.80
CA ASN A 22 -4.43 -9.92 -31.46
C ASN A 22 -4.51 -9.46 -32.92
N GLY A 23 -3.87 -10.25 -33.78
CA GLY A 23 -4.01 -10.16 -35.22
C GLY A 23 -4.94 -11.25 -35.71
N ALA A 24 -6.17 -10.90 -36.07
CA ALA A 24 -6.97 -11.68 -37.00
C ALA A 24 -7.87 -10.74 -37.82
N SER A 25 -7.43 -10.47 -39.05
CA SER A 25 -8.24 -9.79 -40.05
C SER A 25 -9.37 -10.71 -40.53
N ARG A 26 -10.60 -10.20 -40.64
CA ARG A 26 -11.54 -10.66 -41.66
C ARG A 26 -12.38 -9.48 -42.16
N HIS A 27 -12.04 -9.03 -43.36
CA HIS A 27 -12.96 -8.33 -44.25
C HIS A 27 -14.10 -9.29 -44.65
N MET A 28 -15.35 -8.84 -44.61
CA MET A 28 -16.19 -8.75 -45.82
C MET A 28 -17.54 -8.04 -45.56
N ASN A 29 -17.78 -7.08 -46.44
CA ASN A 29 -19.02 -6.62 -47.06
C ASN A 29 -20.22 -6.12 -46.23
N GLU A 30 -20.48 -4.83 -46.49
CA GLU A 30 -21.76 -4.15 -46.48
C GLU A 30 -22.84 -4.96 -47.21
N ASP A 31 -24.03 -5.04 -46.61
CA ASP A 31 -25.28 -4.94 -47.35
C ASP A 31 -26.34 -4.25 -46.49
N LYS A 32 -27.00 -3.27 -47.12
CA LYS A 32 -28.14 -2.52 -46.61
C LYS A 32 -29.44 -3.27 -46.90
N ASN A 33 -30.43 -3.02 -46.04
CA ASN A 33 -31.90 -3.05 -46.21
C ASN A 33 -32.50 -3.73 -44.96
N GLU A 34 -33.67 -3.44 -44.41
CA GLU A 34 -34.74 -2.43 -44.49
C GLU A 34 -35.69 -2.84 -43.34
N MET A 35 -36.44 -1.89 -42.74
CA MET A 35 -37.77 -2.00 -42.08
C MET A 35 -38.19 -3.35 -41.42
N GLY A 36 -38.60 -3.43 -40.15
CA GLY A 36 -39.69 -2.67 -39.53
C GLY A 36 -40.90 -3.60 -39.27
N ASP A 37 -41.37 -3.63 -38.01
CA ASP A 37 -42.63 -4.15 -37.46
C ASP A 37 -43.06 -5.62 -37.74
N PHE A 38 -43.43 -6.35 -36.67
CA PHE A 38 -44.84 -6.69 -36.39
C PHE A 38 -45.00 -7.31 -34.99
N GLU A 39 -46.09 -6.92 -34.34
CA GLU A 39 -46.52 -7.17 -32.95
C GLU A 39 -47.20 -8.54 -32.73
N ASP A 40 -47.54 -8.76 -31.44
CA ASP A 40 -48.58 -9.60 -30.81
C ASP A 40 -48.19 -11.04 -30.40
N ALA A 41 -48.19 -11.42 -29.11
CA ALA A 41 -49.20 -11.41 -28.01
C ALA A 41 -49.91 -12.79 -27.89
N TRP A 42 -50.55 -13.04 -26.72
CA TRP A 42 -51.18 -14.29 -26.22
C TRP A 42 -50.19 -15.23 -25.48
N GLU A 43 -50.06 -15.25 -24.15
CA GLU A 43 -51.03 -15.33 -23.03
C GLU A 43 -51.73 -16.70 -22.89
N ASP A 44 -51.87 -17.13 -21.62
CA ASP A 44 -52.54 -18.29 -21.00
C ASP A 44 -51.69 -19.57 -20.80
N GLU A 45 -51.32 -20.03 -19.59
CA GLU A 45 -52.00 -20.38 -18.31
C GLU A 45 -52.33 -21.88 -18.15
N MET A 46 -52.12 -22.35 -16.90
CA MET A 46 -52.50 -23.62 -16.22
C MET A 46 -51.57 -24.83 -16.41
N GLU A 47 -50.83 -25.26 -15.37
CA GLU A 47 -51.25 -26.04 -14.17
C GLU A 47 -51.76 -27.45 -14.52
N ASP A 48 -51.01 -28.49 -14.15
CA ASP A 48 -51.41 -29.39 -13.06
C ASP A 48 -50.45 -30.59 -12.88
N GLU A 49 -50.29 -30.94 -11.60
CA GLU A 49 -49.51 -32.02 -11.02
C GLU A 49 -50.12 -33.42 -11.32
N GLU A 50 -49.30 -34.47 -11.35
CA GLU A 50 -49.68 -35.73 -10.67
C GLU A 50 -48.48 -36.65 -10.38
N ILE A 51 -48.40 -37.04 -9.12
CA ILE A 51 -47.47 -38.00 -8.49
C ILE A 51 -48.03 -39.42 -8.67
N VAL A 52 -47.19 -40.41 -8.99
CA VAL A 52 -47.46 -41.81 -8.61
C VAL A 52 -46.14 -42.55 -8.30
N GLU A 53 -45.95 -42.91 -7.02
CA GLU A 53 -45.00 -43.91 -6.52
C GLU A 53 -45.37 -45.31 -7.03
N SER A 54 -44.39 -46.20 -7.25
CA SER A 54 -44.21 -47.39 -6.38
C SER A 54 -43.33 -48.50 -6.98
N ALA A 55 -42.39 -48.94 -6.14
CA ALA A 55 -42.00 -50.32 -5.83
C ALA A 55 -41.34 -51.22 -6.90
N GLU A 56 -40.07 -51.55 -6.63
CA GLU A 56 -39.39 -52.78 -7.06
C GLU A 56 -40.04 -54.04 -6.43
N PRO A 57 -39.75 -55.28 -6.90
CA PRO A 57 -38.52 -55.97 -6.47
C PRO A 57 -37.88 -56.99 -7.46
N GLU A 58 -36.54 -57.12 -7.34
CA GLU A 58 -35.73 -58.35 -7.19
C GLU A 58 -35.61 -59.44 -8.29
N GLU A 59 -34.33 -59.80 -8.50
CA GLU A 59 -33.73 -61.12 -8.79
C GLU A 59 -33.47 -61.64 -10.24
N ASN A 60 -32.16 -61.69 -10.54
CA ASN A 60 -31.33 -62.85 -10.94
C ASN A 60 -30.94 -63.13 -12.43
N GLU A 61 -29.61 -63.05 -12.60
CA GLU A 61 -28.67 -63.95 -13.30
C GLU A 61 -28.60 -63.99 -14.84
N ASN A 62 -27.50 -63.38 -15.33
CA ASN A 62 -26.48 -63.87 -16.28
C ASN A 62 -26.91 -64.43 -17.66
N GLU A 63 -26.55 -63.72 -18.73
CA GLU A 63 -25.69 -64.26 -19.80
C GLU A 63 -25.11 -63.15 -20.69
N ASP A 64 -23.80 -63.24 -20.90
CA ASP A 64 -22.92 -62.31 -21.62
C ASP A 64 -23.26 -62.13 -23.12
N GLY A 65 -23.01 -60.92 -23.64
CA GLY A 65 -22.53 -60.78 -25.02
C GLY A 65 -22.83 -59.46 -25.74
N MET A 66 -21.78 -58.64 -25.87
CA MET A 66 -21.47 -57.66 -26.94
C MET A 66 -21.84 -56.18 -26.75
N ASP A 67 -20.80 -55.45 -26.33
CA ASP A 67 -20.25 -54.21 -26.90
C ASP A 67 -21.16 -52.99 -27.00
N VAL A 68 -21.06 -52.13 -25.99
CA VAL A 68 -21.31 -50.69 -26.10
C VAL A 68 -20.05 -49.98 -25.65
N ASP A 69 -19.38 -49.29 -26.58
CA ASP A 69 -18.26 -48.39 -26.32
C ASP A 69 -18.67 -47.39 -25.23
N MET A 70 -18.21 -47.63 -23.99
CA MET A 70 -18.13 -46.60 -22.96
C MET A 70 -16.88 -45.79 -23.30
N ASN A 71 -17.09 -44.55 -23.74
CA ASN A 71 -16.09 -43.50 -23.56
C ASN A 71 -15.76 -43.48 -22.06
N GLU A 72 -14.58 -43.97 -21.71
CA GLU A 72 -13.89 -43.53 -20.50
C GLU A 72 -13.63 -42.03 -20.71
N GLU A 73 -14.59 -41.20 -20.29
CA GLU A 73 -14.25 -39.85 -19.85
C GLU A 73 -13.34 -40.06 -18.65
N GLU A 74 -12.03 -39.94 -18.91
CA GLU A 74 -11.03 -39.76 -17.88
C GLU A 74 -11.49 -38.54 -17.07
N ASP A 75 -12.07 -38.79 -15.90
CA ASP A 75 -12.11 -37.82 -14.83
C ASP A 75 -10.64 -37.43 -14.58
N GLU A 76 -10.21 -36.35 -15.22
CA GLU A 76 -8.99 -35.63 -14.84
C GLU A 76 -9.28 -35.09 -13.44
N GLU A 77 -9.12 -35.93 -12.40
CA GLU A 77 -8.85 -35.47 -11.04
C GLU A 77 -7.72 -34.45 -11.19
N GLU A 78 -8.03 -33.17 -11.04
CA GLU A 78 -7.04 -32.11 -11.03
C GLU A 78 -6.00 -32.50 -10.00
N ALA A 79 -4.84 -32.95 -10.47
CA ALA A 79 -3.76 -33.36 -9.59
C ALA A 79 -3.47 -32.17 -8.66
N GLU A 80 -3.72 -32.35 -7.36
CA GLU A 80 -3.39 -31.36 -6.34
C GLU A 80 -2.00 -30.83 -6.64
N LYS A 81 -1.90 -29.55 -7.04
CA LYS A 81 -0.61 -28.93 -7.32
C LYS A 81 0.20 -29.06 -6.04
N ASP A 82 1.38 -29.70 -6.11
CA ASP A 82 2.31 -29.80 -4.98
C ASP A 82 2.77 -28.38 -4.58
N LEU A 83 1.97 -27.69 -3.76
CA LEU A 83 2.25 -26.35 -3.26
C LEU A 83 3.28 -26.46 -2.15
N LYS A 84 4.45 -25.87 -2.39
CA LYS A 84 5.51 -25.80 -1.39
C LYS A 84 5.57 -24.41 -0.78
N LEU A 85 5.52 -24.33 0.54
CA LEU A 85 5.72 -23.08 1.27
C LEU A 85 7.08 -22.47 0.91
N TYR A 86 7.04 -21.27 0.32
CA TYR A 86 8.24 -20.51 0.01
C TYR A 86 8.70 -19.73 1.26
N LEU A 87 10.00 -19.78 1.52
CA LEU A 87 10.63 -18.94 2.54
C LEU A 87 11.59 -17.94 1.87
N PRO A 88 11.60 -16.68 2.32
CA PRO A 88 12.47 -15.66 1.74
C PRO A 88 13.94 -16.09 1.67
N GLY A 89 14.57 -15.81 0.53
CA GLY A 89 15.97 -16.15 0.27
C GLY A 89 16.21 -17.48 -0.43
N GLN A 90 15.15 -18.27 -0.69
CA GLN A 90 15.24 -19.43 -1.57
C GLN A 90 15.20 -18.96 -3.04
N PRO A 91 16.11 -19.40 -3.91
CA PRO A 91 16.02 -19.08 -5.33
C PRO A 91 14.83 -19.83 -5.93
N LEU A 92 14.01 -19.12 -6.72
CA LEU A 92 12.99 -19.75 -7.57
C LEU A 92 13.68 -20.45 -8.74
N ALA A 93 13.23 -21.67 -9.07
CA ALA A 93 13.67 -22.34 -10.27
C ALA A 93 13.10 -21.67 -11.53
N GLU A 94 13.70 -21.94 -12.68
CA GLU A 94 13.21 -21.40 -13.96
C GLU A 94 11.78 -21.88 -14.23
N GLY A 95 10.84 -20.94 -14.29
CA GLY A 95 9.41 -21.22 -14.50
C GLY A 95 8.57 -21.35 -13.23
N GLU A 96 9.17 -21.30 -12.03
CA GLU A 96 8.42 -21.21 -10.77
C GLU A 96 7.89 -19.77 -10.58
N VAL A 97 6.62 -19.66 -10.19
CA VAL A 97 5.97 -18.39 -9.87
C VAL A 97 5.52 -18.46 -8.41
N LEU A 98 5.69 -17.35 -7.69
CA LEU A 98 5.11 -17.21 -6.36
C LEU A 98 3.63 -16.92 -6.48
N GLU A 99 2.82 -17.82 -5.95
CA GLU A 99 1.39 -17.64 -5.80
C GLU A 99 1.07 -17.37 -4.33
N ALA A 100 0.23 -16.38 -4.08
CA ALA A 100 -0.21 -16.06 -2.73
C ALA A 100 -1.25 -17.10 -2.29
N ASP A 101 -1.04 -17.71 -1.13
CA ASP A 101 -2.04 -18.58 -0.50
C ASP A 101 -3.28 -17.73 -0.12
N PRO A 102 -4.46 -17.96 -0.72
CA PRO A 102 -5.65 -17.16 -0.43
C PRO A 102 -6.16 -17.35 1.00
N SER A 103 -5.89 -18.50 1.64
CA SER A 103 -6.41 -18.84 2.98
C SER A 103 -5.89 -17.91 4.09
N VAL A 104 -4.73 -17.28 3.88
CA VAL A 104 -4.10 -16.38 4.86
C VAL A 104 -4.51 -14.92 4.69
N TYR A 105 -5.33 -14.61 3.68
CA TYR A 105 -5.89 -13.28 3.44
C TYR A 105 -7.40 -13.28 3.66
N VAL A 106 -7.88 -12.28 4.40
CA VAL A 106 -9.32 -11.95 4.42
C VAL A 106 -9.69 -11.19 3.14
N MET A 107 -8.76 -10.39 2.63
CA MET A 107 -8.91 -9.60 1.42
C MET A 107 -7.53 -9.41 0.80
N LEU A 108 -7.40 -9.60 -0.49
CA LEU A 108 -6.20 -9.35 -1.29
C LEU A 108 -6.64 -8.94 -2.69
N HIS A 109 -6.30 -7.71 -3.07
CA HIS A 109 -6.52 -7.21 -4.42
C HIS A 109 -5.23 -6.60 -4.95
N ASN A 110 -4.85 -7.03 -6.16
CA ASN A 110 -3.75 -6.48 -6.93
C ASN A 110 -4.35 -5.54 -7.98
N LEU A 111 -3.93 -4.28 -7.96
CA LEU A 111 -4.50 -3.23 -8.80
C LEU A 111 -3.43 -2.65 -9.72
N ASP A 112 -3.64 -2.86 -11.01
CA ASP A 112 -2.79 -2.30 -12.06
C ASP A 112 -2.96 -0.78 -12.14
N VAL A 113 -1.85 -0.07 -12.00
CA VAL A 113 -1.82 1.38 -12.10
C VAL A 113 -1.16 1.81 -13.41
N ARG A 114 -1.71 2.84 -14.04
CA ARG A 114 -1.23 3.34 -15.34
C ARG A 114 0.24 3.78 -15.31
N LEU A 115 0.66 4.38 -14.20
CA LEU A 115 2.00 4.97 -14.02
C LEU A 115 2.52 4.62 -12.63
N PRO A 116 3.81 4.33 -12.49
CA PRO A 116 4.41 4.08 -11.18
C PRO A 116 4.45 5.37 -10.36
N PHE A 117 4.30 5.21 -9.05
CA PHE A 117 4.47 6.28 -8.08
C PHE A 117 5.38 5.84 -6.94
N LEU A 118 6.21 6.78 -6.48
CA LEU A 118 7.12 6.55 -5.34
C LEU A 118 6.39 6.63 -4.01
N SER A 119 5.26 7.34 -3.98
CA SER A 119 4.55 7.65 -2.76
C SER A 119 3.06 7.82 -2.99
N PHE A 120 2.31 7.39 -1.99
CA PHE A 120 0.89 7.64 -1.85
C PHE A 120 0.56 7.93 -0.38
N ASP A 121 -0.65 8.39 -0.12
CA ASP A 121 -1.21 8.50 1.22
C ASP A 121 -2.72 8.22 1.16
N VAL A 122 -3.26 7.71 2.26
CA VAL A 122 -4.67 7.30 2.37
C VAL A 122 -5.54 8.54 2.57
N LEU A 123 -6.63 8.61 1.80
CA LEU A 123 -7.65 9.65 1.95
C LEU A 123 -8.80 9.13 2.81
N GLU A 124 -9.14 9.84 3.88
CA GLU A 124 -10.33 9.56 4.67
C GLU A 124 -11.60 9.87 3.88
N ASP A 125 -12.52 8.90 3.88
CA ASP A 125 -13.84 8.96 3.27
C ASP A 125 -14.94 9.18 4.32
N LYS A 126 -16.19 9.29 3.86
CA LYS A 126 -17.38 9.51 4.72
C LYS A 126 -18.18 8.23 4.98
N LEU A 127 -17.62 7.06 4.69
CA LEU A 127 -18.28 5.76 4.84
C LEU A 127 -18.23 5.24 6.28
N GLY A 128 -17.51 5.92 7.18
CA GLY A 128 -17.44 5.62 8.61
C GLY A 128 -16.09 5.06 9.04
N GLU A 129 -15.91 4.95 10.35
CA GLU A 129 -14.72 4.41 11.01
C GLU A 129 -14.89 2.92 11.31
N GLU A 130 -13.77 2.22 11.52
CA GLU A 130 -13.73 0.80 11.90
C GLU A 130 -14.56 -0.11 10.98
N ARG A 131 -14.53 0.13 9.68
CA ARG A 131 -15.30 -0.61 8.67
C ARG A 131 -14.77 -2.04 8.55
N LYS A 132 -15.67 -3.01 8.78
CA LYS A 132 -15.39 -4.46 8.69
C LYS A 132 -16.24 -5.19 7.66
N ASN A 133 -17.20 -4.49 7.06
CA ASN A 133 -18.10 -5.06 6.05
C ASN A 133 -17.45 -4.99 4.66
N TYR A 134 -17.85 -5.93 3.80
CA TYR A 134 -17.41 -6.04 2.41
C TYR A 134 -18.62 -5.87 1.47
N PRO A 135 -18.42 -5.42 0.22
CA PRO A 135 -17.16 -4.93 -0.35
C PRO A 135 -16.66 -3.65 0.32
N ALA A 136 -15.35 -3.56 0.50
CA ALA A 136 -14.71 -2.36 1.00
C ALA A 136 -14.53 -1.33 -0.14
N THR A 137 -14.41 -0.07 0.26
CA THR A 137 -13.96 1.02 -0.61
C THR A 137 -12.85 1.77 0.10
N ALA A 138 -11.83 2.18 -0.66
CA ALA A 138 -10.68 2.91 -0.16
C ALA A 138 -10.28 4.01 -1.16
N TYR A 139 -9.77 5.11 -0.63
CA TYR A 139 -9.33 6.26 -1.43
C TYR A 139 -7.88 6.57 -1.13
N VAL A 140 -7.10 6.92 -2.16
CA VAL A 140 -5.69 7.29 -2.01
C VAL A 140 -5.34 8.48 -2.90
N ALA A 141 -4.39 9.28 -2.44
CA ALA A 141 -3.71 10.28 -3.26
C ALA A 141 -2.29 9.78 -3.56
N ALA A 142 -1.90 9.73 -4.83
CA ALA A 142 -0.59 9.27 -5.27
C ALA A 142 0.08 10.32 -6.17
N GLY A 143 1.40 10.28 -6.25
CA GLY A 143 2.17 11.16 -7.13
C GLY A 143 3.07 10.37 -8.06
N THR A 144 2.89 10.53 -9.38
CA THR A 144 3.65 9.75 -10.36
C THR A 144 5.13 10.13 -10.34
N SER A 145 5.98 9.16 -10.69
CA SER A 145 7.41 9.36 -10.82
C SER A 145 7.90 8.86 -12.18
N LEU A 146 7.96 9.78 -13.14
CA LEU A 146 8.50 9.56 -14.48
C LEU A 146 9.73 10.46 -14.69
N PRO A 147 10.95 9.93 -14.45
CA PRO A 147 12.17 10.72 -14.47
C PRO A 147 12.44 11.37 -15.83
N GLY A 148 12.60 12.70 -15.82
CA GLY A 148 12.87 13.48 -17.04
C GLY A 148 11.66 13.68 -17.96
N ASP A 149 10.48 13.14 -17.61
CA ASP A 149 9.22 13.45 -18.27
C ASP A 149 8.56 14.67 -17.63
N ARG A 150 7.83 15.44 -18.43
CA ARG A 150 7.02 16.59 -17.99
C ARG A 150 5.57 16.23 -17.72
N ASN A 151 5.17 14.99 -17.98
CA ASN A 151 3.80 14.49 -17.83
C ASN A 151 3.57 13.80 -16.48
N ASN A 152 4.26 14.26 -15.43
CA ASN A 152 3.99 13.79 -14.08
C ASN A 152 2.64 14.34 -13.59
N GLU A 153 1.98 13.60 -12.71
CA GLU A 153 0.61 13.88 -12.26
C GLU A 153 0.47 13.60 -10.75
N VAL A 154 -0.44 14.32 -10.11
CA VAL A 154 -1.06 13.92 -8.85
C VAL A 154 -2.35 13.17 -9.17
N LEU A 155 -2.48 11.96 -8.66
CA LEU A 155 -3.62 11.08 -8.86
C LEU A 155 -4.45 11.03 -7.58
N VAL A 156 -5.77 11.15 -7.73
CA VAL A 156 -6.74 10.80 -6.69
C VAL A 156 -7.47 9.56 -7.19
N MET A 157 -7.37 8.48 -6.43
CA MET A 157 -7.86 7.16 -6.82
C MET A 157 -8.89 6.65 -5.82
N LYS A 158 -9.90 5.96 -6.34
CA LYS A 158 -10.95 5.27 -5.60
C LYS A 158 -10.92 3.81 -6.02
N MET A 159 -10.76 2.95 -5.03
CA MET A 159 -10.79 1.49 -5.14
C MET A 159 -12.12 1.04 -4.54
N SER A 160 -13.01 0.47 -5.35
CA SER A 160 -14.33 -0.04 -4.91
C SER A 160 -14.52 -1.50 -5.31
N SER A 161 -15.59 -2.13 -4.82
CA SER A 161 -15.86 -3.56 -5.01
C SER A 161 -14.71 -4.45 -4.49
N LEU A 162 -14.08 -4.04 -3.38
CA LEU A 162 -13.03 -4.83 -2.74
C LEU A 162 -13.68 -5.93 -1.88
N HIS A 163 -14.00 -7.06 -2.49
CA HIS A 163 -14.61 -8.22 -1.83
C HIS A 163 -13.59 -9.01 -1.01
N LYS A 164 -14.08 -9.95 -0.19
CA LYS A 164 -13.19 -10.90 0.50
C LYS A 164 -12.51 -11.80 -0.53
N THR A 165 -11.32 -12.28 -0.20
CA THR A 165 -10.65 -13.30 -1.01
C THR A 165 -11.42 -14.62 -0.88
N GLN A 166 -11.82 -15.21 -2.00
CA GLN A 166 -12.47 -16.52 -2.01
C GLN A 166 -11.45 -17.59 -1.60
N GLN A 167 -11.92 -18.62 -0.88
CA GLN A 167 -11.13 -19.79 -0.54
C GLN A 167 -11.67 -20.94 -1.39
N ASP A 168 -10.82 -21.59 -2.17
CA ASP A 168 -11.21 -22.62 -3.15
C ASP A 168 -11.96 -23.82 -2.52
N ASP A 169 -11.96 -23.95 -1.18
CA ASP A 169 -12.60 -25.03 -0.42
C ASP A 169 -14.07 -24.76 -0.01
N SER A 170 -14.66 -23.60 -0.34
CA SER A 170 -16.07 -23.37 -0.06
C SER A 170 -16.94 -23.79 -1.24
N ASP A 171 -17.42 -25.05 -1.21
CA ASP A 171 -18.58 -25.55 -1.97
C ASP A 171 -19.91 -24.79 -1.67
N ASP A 172 -19.83 -23.65 -1.00
CA ASP A 172 -20.97 -22.79 -0.68
C ASP A 172 -21.29 -21.91 -1.91
N GLU A 173 -21.76 -22.53 -3.00
CA GLU A 173 -22.42 -21.83 -4.13
C GLU A 173 -23.66 -21.01 -3.67
N ASP A 174 -24.06 -21.17 -2.40
CA ASP A 174 -25.19 -20.52 -1.75
C ASP A 174 -24.81 -19.32 -0.84
N ASP A 175 -23.55 -18.85 -0.78
CA ASP A 175 -23.23 -17.59 -0.09
C ASP A 175 -23.62 -16.37 -0.96
N PRO A 176 -24.72 -15.64 -0.64
CA PRO A 176 -25.12 -14.46 -1.41
C PRO A 176 -24.11 -13.30 -1.32
N ASP A 177 -23.12 -13.37 -0.41
CA ASP A 177 -22.04 -12.41 -0.29
C ASP A 177 -20.78 -12.80 -1.11
N ALA A 178 -20.76 -14.00 -1.72
CA ALA A 178 -19.67 -14.47 -2.61
C ALA A 178 -19.83 -13.94 -4.04
N LEU A 179 -20.04 -12.63 -4.18
CA LEU A 179 -20.05 -12.00 -5.50
C LEU A 179 -18.62 -11.90 -6.04
N ASP A 180 -18.34 -12.63 -7.11
CA ASP A 180 -17.09 -12.54 -7.89
C ASP A 180 -17.07 -11.29 -8.78
N GLU A 181 -17.20 -10.11 -8.16
CA GLU A 181 -17.04 -8.84 -8.85
C GLU A 181 -15.59 -8.36 -8.75
N ASP A 182 -14.97 -8.16 -9.92
CA ASP A 182 -13.65 -7.56 -10.06
C ASP A 182 -13.56 -6.20 -9.33
N PRO A 183 -12.43 -5.91 -8.65
CA PRO A 183 -12.24 -4.61 -8.01
C PRO A 183 -12.18 -3.50 -9.07
N VAL A 184 -12.82 -2.37 -8.77
CA VAL A 184 -12.90 -1.23 -9.69
C VAL A 184 -11.96 -0.12 -9.22
N LEU A 185 -11.00 0.25 -10.08
CA LEU A 185 -10.09 1.38 -9.86
C LEU A 185 -10.49 2.59 -10.72
N GLU A 186 -11.08 3.60 -10.10
CA GLU A 186 -11.37 4.89 -10.73
C GLU A 186 -10.33 5.94 -10.31
N TYR A 187 -9.96 6.86 -11.21
CA TYR A 187 -9.02 7.93 -10.87
C TYR A 187 -9.32 9.29 -11.49
N ARG A 188 -8.71 10.33 -10.93
CA ARG A 188 -8.62 11.69 -11.47
C ARG A 188 -7.16 12.14 -11.44
N SER A 189 -6.70 12.72 -12.53
CA SER A 189 -5.34 13.24 -12.64
C SER A 189 -5.30 14.77 -12.61
N ILE A 190 -4.26 15.30 -11.97
CA ILE A 190 -3.93 16.72 -11.92
C ILE A 190 -2.47 16.87 -12.39
N PRO A 191 -2.17 17.67 -13.42
CA PRO A 191 -0.80 17.84 -13.90
C PRO A 191 0.16 18.34 -12.82
N HIS A 192 1.32 17.72 -12.71
CA HIS A 192 2.37 18.04 -11.75
C HIS A 192 3.70 18.37 -12.44
N VAL A 193 4.45 19.33 -11.89
CA VAL A 193 5.73 19.75 -12.46
C VAL A 193 6.87 18.98 -11.82
N GLY A 194 7.46 18.07 -12.58
CA GLY A 194 8.52 17.16 -12.12
C GLY A 194 7.96 15.94 -11.36
N CYS A 195 8.82 14.96 -11.11
CA CYS A 195 8.45 13.77 -10.33
C CYS A 195 7.98 14.13 -8.92
N VAL A 196 7.01 13.37 -8.40
CA VAL A 196 6.57 13.46 -7.01
C VAL A 196 7.34 12.43 -6.18
N ASN A 197 8.21 12.90 -5.31
CA ASN A 197 9.03 12.06 -4.44
C ASN A 197 8.26 11.59 -3.20
N ARG A 198 7.40 12.48 -2.68
CA ARG A 198 6.51 12.17 -1.56
C ARG A 198 5.22 12.94 -1.69
N ILE A 199 4.10 12.30 -1.37
CA ILE A 199 2.81 12.95 -1.16
C ILE A 199 2.32 12.64 0.25
N ARG A 200 1.78 13.66 0.93
CA ARG A 200 1.15 13.49 2.23
C ARG A 200 -0.12 14.32 2.30
N VAL A 201 -1.17 13.70 2.81
CA VAL A 201 -2.46 14.32 3.01
C VAL A 201 -2.55 14.82 4.44
N MET A 202 -3.11 16.02 4.61
CA MET A 202 -3.33 16.61 5.91
C MET A 202 -4.37 15.77 6.68
N PRO A 203 -4.07 15.22 7.87
CA PRO A 203 -4.96 14.30 8.59
C PRO A 203 -6.33 14.88 8.94
N GLN A 204 -6.46 16.20 9.09
CA GLN A 204 -7.74 16.83 9.44
C GLN A 204 -8.63 16.99 8.18
N GLN A 205 -9.06 15.86 7.62
CA GLN A 205 -9.79 15.72 6.36
C GLN A 205 -11.30 15.88 6.57
N GLN A 206 -11.75 17.08 6.94
CA GLN A 206 -13.20 17.34 7.05
C GLN A 206 -13.78 17.86 5.72
N GLU A 207 -13.86 19.18 5.58
CA GLU A 207 -14.49 19.79 4.40
C GLU A 207 -13.53 19.95 3.22
N ARG A 208 -12.21 19.88 3.46
CA ARG A 208 -11.19 20.11 2.45
C ARG A 208 -10.13 19.03 2.50
N GLN A 209 -9.85 18.46 1.34
CA GLN A 209 -8.84 17.42 1.15
C GLN A 209 -7.52 18.07 0.74
N ILE A 210 -6.75 18.55 1.72
CA ILE A 210 -5.47 19.22 1.46
C ILE A 210 -4.33 18.21 1.43
N ALA A 211 -3.51 18.26 0.39
CA ALA A 211 -2.30 17.44 0.27
C ALA A 211 -1.09 18.31 -0.04
N ALA A 212 0.09 17.84 0.35
CA ALA A 212 1.36 18.40 -0.09
C ALA A 212 2.11 17.37 -0.94
N THR A 213 2.74 17.82 -2.03
CA THR A 213 3.67 17.01 -2.82
C THR A 213 5.07 17.61 -2.76
N TRP A 214 6.04 16.76 -2.52
CA TRP A 214 7.45 17.09 -2.59
C TRP A 214 7.99 16.73 -3.97
N ALA A 215 8.47 17.71 -4.72
CA ALA A 215 8.89 17.54 -6.11
C ALA A 215 10.42 17.46 -6.26
N GLU A 216 10.87 16.70 -7.26
CA GLU A 216 12.30 16.63 -7.66
C GLU A 216 12.89 18.01 -8.00
N THR A 217 12.04 18.98 -8.34
CA THR A 217 12.44 20.36 -8.68
C THR A 217 12.94 21.19 -7.48
N GLY A 218 12.90 20.62 -6.27
CA GLY A 218 13.25 21.29 -5.02
C GLY A 218 12.14 22.19 -4.47
N LYS A 219 10.90 21.92 -4.89
CA LYS A 219 9.70 22.66 -4.48
C LYS A 219 8.71 21.74 -3.82
N VAL A 220 7.91 22.30 -2.92
CA VAL A 220 6.75 21.63 -2.34
C VAL A 220 5.50 22.33 -2.82
N HIS A 221 4.54 21.57 -3.31
CA HIS A 221 3.26 22.09 -3.80
C HIS A 221 2.16 21.68 -2.83
N ILE A 222 1.31 22.63 -2.44
CA ILE A 222 0.11 22.37 -1.64
C ILE A 222 -1.09 22.36 -2.56
N TRP A 223 -1.90 21.31 -2.49
CA TRP A 223 -3.04 21.03 -3.36
C TRP A 223 -4.34 20.97 -2.56
N ASP A 224 -5.45 21.30 -3.22
CA ASP A 224 -6.81 21.12 -2.68
C ASP A 224 -7.52 20.06 -3.52
N LEU A 225 -7.42 18.81 -3.11
CA LEU A 225 -7.92 17.64 -3.84
C LEU A 225 -9.45 17.47 -3.75
N THR A 226 -10.15 18.38 -3.07
CA THR A 226 -11.59 18.24 -2.76
C THR A 226 -12.45 18.04 -4.01
N SER A 227 -12.20 18.81 -5.08
CA SER A 227 -12.95 18.67 -6.34
C SER A 227 -12.70 17.33 -7.03
N ALA A 228 -11.49 16.77 -6.92
CA ALA A 228 -11.17 15.49 -7.51
C ALA A 228 -11.86 14.36 -6.76
N VAL A 229 -11.82 14.38 -5.42
CA VAL A 229 -12.53 13.41 -4.56
C VAL A 229 -14.05 13.45 -4.81
N GLN A 230 -14.68 14.63 -4.78
CA GLN A 230 -16.11 14.78 -5.04
C GLN A 230 -16.53 14.23 -6.41
N SER A 231 -15.66 14.37 -7.43
CA SER A 231 -15.94 13.85 -8.76
C SER A 231 -15.87 12.32 -8.89
N LEU A 232 -15.27 11.63 -7.90
CA LEU A 232 -15.25 10.16 -7.80
C LEU A 232 -16.42 9.63 -6.96
N GLU A 233 -16.96 10.45 -6.06
CA GLU A 233 -18.13 10.11 -5.25
C GLU A 233 -19.44 10.27 -6.04
N VAL A 234 -19.58 11.36 -6.82
CA VAL A 234 -20.83 11.71 -7.50
C VAL A 234 -20.66 11.69 -9.00
N ALA A 235 -21.25 10.67 -9.64
CA ALA A 235 -21.28 10.53 -11.10
C ALA A 235 -21.79 11.80 -11.79
N GLY A 236 -21.09 12.23 -12.83
CA GLY A 236 -21.41 13.45 -13.58
C GLY A 236 -20.86 14.76 -12.97
N THR A 237 -20.24 14.73 -11.78
CA THR A 237 -19.55 15.90 -11.23
C THR A 237 -18.25 16.14 -11.98
N ALA A 238 -18.11 17.32 -12.58
CA ALA A 238 -16.90 17.67 -13.33
C ALA A 238 -15.71 17.90 -12.38
N SER A 239 -14.57 17.26 -12.67
CA SER A 239 -13.29 17.56 -12.02
C SER A 239 -12.59 18.75 -12.68
N GLN A 240 -11.85 19.54 -11.90
CA GLN A 240 -11.02 20.62 -12.44
C GLN A 240 -9.74 20.07 -13.10
N MET A 241 -9.81 19.79 -14.41
CA MET A 241 -8.69 19.20 -15.18
C MET A 241 -7.38 20.03 -15.21
N ASN A 242 -7.42 21.32 -14.85
CA ASN A 242 -6.25 22.22 -14.87
C ASN A 242 -6.05 22.95 -13.54
N GLN A 243 -6.21 22.22 -12.44
CA GLN A 243 -5.98 22.75 -11.12
C GLN A 243 -4.50 23.15 -10.92
N LYS A 244 -4.28 24.34 -10.35
CA LYS A 244 -2.95 24.79 -9.92
C LYS A 244 -2.75 24.53 -8.42
N PRO A 245 -1.51 24.39 -7.95
CA PRO A 245 -1.23 24.38 -6.51
C PRO A 245 -1.81 25.62 -5.83
N VAL A 246 -2.37 25.43 -4.64
CA VAL A 246 -2.82 26.50 -3.74
C VAL A 246 -1.64 27.35 -3.30
N TYR A 247 -0.48 26.72 -3.06
CA TYR A 247 0.75 27.39 -2.65
C TYR A 247 1.98 26.59 -3.04
N ASN A 248 3.08 27.30 -3.29
CA ASN A 248 4.38 26.71 -3.63
C ASN A 248 5.42 27.12 -2.58
N ILE A 249 5.96 26.14 -1.84
CA ILE A 249 7.08 26.34 -0.93
C ILE A 249 8.36 26.34 -1.76
N ASN A 250 9.06 27.48 -1.79
CA ASN A 250 10.31 27.65 -2.55
C ASN A 250 11.54 27.75 -1.63
N ASN A 251 11.36 27.58 -0.32
CA ASN A 251 12.41 27.79 0.69
C ASN A 251 13.60 26.83 0.55
N HIS A 252 13.38 25.67 -0.05
CA HIS A 252 14.43 24.68 -0.35
C HIS A 252 15.26 25.04 -1.60
N GLY A 253 14.85 26.03 -2.38
CA GLY A 253 15.61 26.50 -3.54
C GLY A 253 15.61 25.49 -4.69
N ARG A 254 16.75 24.82 -4.91
CA ARG A 254 16.93 23.77 -5.93
C ARG A 254 17.28 22.41 -5.32
N GLU A 255 17.27 22.32 -3.99
CA GLU A 255 17.58 21.07 -3.30
C GLU A 255 16.32 20.21 -3.25
N GLU A 256 16.42 19.01 -3.81
CA GLU A 256 15.45 17.94 -3.69
C GLU A 256 15.39 17.40 -2.26
N GLY A 257 14.42 16.54 -1.97
CA GLY A 257 14.16 15.94 -0.67
C GLY A 257 13.10 14.84 -0.78
N TYR A 258 12.77 14.27 0.37
CA TYR A 258 11.78 13.20 0.51
C TYR A 258 10.97 13.37 1.80
N ALA A 259 11.58 13.89 2.86
CA ALA A 259 10.97 13.99 4.19
C ALA A 259 9.83 15.01 4.23
N MET A 260 8.63 14.57 4.63
CA MET A 260 7.45 15.41 4.73
C MET A 260 6.42 14.80 5.67
N ASP A 261 5.84 15.62 6.57
CA ASP A 261 4.76 15.19 7.47
C ASP A 261 3.87 16.35 7.91
N TRP A 262 2.57 16.05 8.06
CA TRP A 262 1.56 16.95 8.59
C TRP A 262 1.32 16.66 10.07
N SER A 263 1.12 17.70 10.86
CA SER A 263 0.81 17.52 12.28
C SER A 263 -0.60 16.94 12.44
N TYR A 264 -0.71 15.85 13.21
CA TYR A 264 -2.00 15.29 13.61
C TYR A 264 -2.73 16.13 14.67
N LEU A 265 -1.97 16.90 15.46
CA LEU A 265 -2.52 17.63 16.61
C LEU A 265 -2.99 19.05 16.26
N ASP A 266 -2.38 19.67 15.25
CA ASP A 266 -2.62 21.08 14.91
C ASP A 266 -2.69 21.23 13.38
N ALA A 267 -3.92 21.46 12.90
CA ALA A 267 -4.24 21.46 11.48
C ALA A 267 -3.41 22.48 10.70
N GLY A 268 -2.96 22.08 9.52
CA GLY A 268 -2.23 22.95 8.61
C GLY A 268 -0.74 23.14 8.94
N ARG A 269 -0.19 22.42 9.92
CA ARG A 269 1.26 22.46 10.18
C ARG A 269 1.99 21.37 9.43
N LEU A 270 2.87 21.78 8.54
CA LEU A 270 3.63 20.93 7.64
C LEU A 270 5.13 21.09 7.92
N LEU A 271 5.83 19.96 8.06
CA LEU A 271 7.29 19.93 8.05
C LEU A 271 7.78 19.33 6.75
N THR A 272 8.88 19.86 6.25
CA THR A 272 9.49 19.38 5.03
C THR A 272 11.02 19.44 5.09
N GLY A 273 11.69 18.36 4.71
CA GLY A 273 13.14 18.18 4.82
C GLY A 273 13.79 17.89 3.46
N ASP A 274 14.98 18.46 3.23
CA ASP A 274 15.73 18.29 1.98
C ASP A 274 17.03 17.49 2.11
N ASN A 275 17.60 17.16 0.96
CA ASN A 275 18.85 16.42 0.82
C ASN A 275 20.08 17.19 1.35
N ALA A 276 19.93 18.49 1.63
CA ALA A 276 20.97 19.33 2.23
C ALA A 276 20.88 19.42 3.76
N GLY A 277 20.04 18.59 4.40
CA GLY A 277 19.92 18.55 5.86
C GLY A 277 19.05 19.66 6.46
N ARG A 278 18.26 20.38 5.63
CA ARG A 278 17.46 21.53 6.08
C ARG A 278 16.00 21.13 6.18
N ILE A 279 15.40 21.45 7.33
CA ILE A 279 13.97 21.23 7.58
C ILE A 279 13.28 22.59 7.70
N PHE A 280 12.15 22.75 7.03
CA PHE A 280 11.32 23.95 7.10
C PHE A 280 9.95 23.61 7.66
N HIS A 281 9.36 24.61 8.33
CA HIS A 281 8.01 24.53 8.89
C HIS A 281 7.11 25.51 8.14
N THR A 282 5.97 25.00 7.67
CA THR A 282 4.94 25.77 6.98
C THR A 282 3.64 25.69 7.77
N THR A 283 2.94 26.82 7.87
CA THR A 283 1.62 26.90 8.47
C THR A 283 0.60 27.29 7.40
N VAL A 284 -0.43 26.46 7.27
CA VAL A 284 -1.59 26.64 6.42
C VAL A 284 -2.76 27.06 7.30
N THR A 285 -3.30 28.23 7.03
CA THR A 285 -4.48 28.75 7.73
C THR A 285 -5.55 29.16 6.71
N PRO A 286 -6.82 29.31 7.11
CA PRO A 286 -7.85 29.88 6.23
C PRO A 286 -7.49 31.27 5.70
N THR A 287 -6.69 32.04 6.46
CA THR A 287 -6.26 33.40 6.10
C THR A 287 -5.04 33.45 5.16
N GLY A 288 -4.34 32.33 4.97
CA GLY A 288 -3.15 32.28 4.14
C GLY A 288 -2.16 31.19 4.55
N ILE A 289 -1.17 30.98 3.69
CA ILE A 289 -0.11 29.99 3.87
C ILE A 289 1.22 30.72 3.98
N SER A 290 2.04 30.36 4.97
CA SER A 290 3.37 30.94 5.17
C SER A 290 4.38 29.89 5.60
N THR A 291 5.56 29.93 4.99
CA THR A 291 6.71 29.10 5.37
C THR A 291 7.72 29.93 6.14
N ASP A 292 8.22 29.38 7.24
CA ASP A 292 9.26 30.02 8.03
C ASP A 292 10.56 30.18 7.22
N ASN A 293 11.18 31.36 7.23
CA ASN A 293 12.42 31.59 6.49
C ASN A 293 13.66 30.94 7.15
N VAL A 294 13.54 30.52 8.41
CA VAL A 294 14.62 29.89 9.18
C VAL A 294 14.37 28.40 9.25
N ALA A 295 15.28 27.63 8.66
CA ALA A 295 15.30 26.18 8.73
C ALA A 295 15.98 25.65 10.00
N PHE A 296 15.59 24.44 10.40
CA PHE A 296 16.39 23.59 11.29
C PHE A 296 17.54 22.99 10.48
N ARG A 297 18.78 23.08 10.99
CA ARG A 297 19.99 22.75 10.22
C ARG A 297 21.09 22.13 11.08
N GLU A 298 20.79 20.97 11.67
CA GLU A 298 21.80 20.21 12.43
C GLU A 298 22.18 18.88 11.76
N HIS A 299 21.32 18.33 10.90
CA HIS A 299 21.71 17.17 10.09
C HIS A 299 22.86 17.53 9.14
N LYS A 300 23.76 16.57 8.96
CA LYS A 300 24.98 16.73 8.14
C LYS A 300 24.83 16.15 6.73
N SER A 301 23.74 15.43 6.49
CA SER A 301 23.40 14.80 5.22
C SER A 301 21.90 14.92 4.98
N SER A 302 21.41 14.24 3.93
CA SER A 302 20.02 14.21 3.52
C SER A 302 19.06 13.85 4.66
N VAL A 303 17.95 14.59 4.79
CA VAL A 303 16.84 14.22 5.69
C VAL A 303 15.93 13.26 4.94
N GLU A 304 15.94 11.99 5.33
CA GLU A 304 15.26 10.91 4.62
C GLU A 304 13.79 10.78 5.05
N ASP A 305 13.50 11.05 6.33
CA ASP A 305 12.16 11.10 6.86
C ASP A 305 12.04 12.00 8.10
N LEU A 306 10.81 12.43 8.40
CA LEU A 306 10.49 13.21 9.59
C LEU A 306 9.03 12.96 9.99
N GLN A 307 8.73 13.13 11.27
CA GLN A 307 7.36 12.98 11.77
C GLN A 307 7.11 13.87 12.98
N TRP A 308 5.96 14.54 12.99
CA TRP A 308 5.47 15.25 14.17
C TRP A 308 5.22 14.29 15.33
N SER A 309 5.45 14.78 16.54
CA SER A 309 5.06 14.04 17.73
C SER A 309 3.54 13.86 17.78
N PRO A 310 3.05 12.65 18.09
CA PRO A 310 1.62 12.39 18.22
C PRO A 310 1.02 13.01 19.49
N THR A 311 1.85 13.50 20.43
CA THR A 311 1.38 14.02 21.73
C THR A 311 1.83 15.46 22.02
N GLU A 312 2.88 15.96 21.36
CA GLU A 312 3.43 17.29 21.60
C GLU A 312 3.46 18.19 20.35
N ASN A 313 2.65 19.26 20.34
CA ASN A 313 2.51 20.21 19.22
C ASN A 313 3.81 20.87 18.70
N ASN A 314 4.86 20.91 19.51
CA ASN A 314 6.12 21.58 19.16
C ASN A 314 7.27 20.61 18.96
N VAL A 315 7.02 19.31 19.02
CA VAL A 315 8.08 18.30 18.91
C VAL A 315 7.90 17.51 17.63
N PHE A 316 9.02 17.19 16.99
CA PHE A 316 9.06 16.27 15.87
C PHE A 316 10.38 15.49 15.88
N ALA A 317 10.38 14.34 15.21
CA ALA A 317 11.55 13.52 14.98
C ALA A 317 11.98 13.64 13.50
N SER A 318 13.26 13.46 13.24
CA SER A 318 13.78 13.27 11.88
C SER A 318 14.91 12.26 11.83
N CYS A 319 15.07 11.62 10.69
CA CYS A 319 16.18 10.71 10.41
C CYS A 319 16.92 11.13 9.14
N SER A 320 18.16 10.64 9.00
CA SER A 320 19.06 11.11 7.95
C SER A 320 20.08 10.06 7.55
N SER A 321 20.60 10.21 6.33
CA SER A 321 21.82 9.55 5.85
C SER A 321 23.08 9.90 6.66
N ASP A 322 23.01 10.83 7.62
CA ASP A 322 24.09 11.03 8.60
C ASP A 322 24.09 10.01 9.74
N GLN A 323 23.27 8.95 9.63
CA GLN A 323 23.15 7.83 10.55
C GLN A 323 22.54 8.23 11.90
N THR A 324 21.89 9.40 11.98
CA THR A 324 21.29 9.91 13.21
C THR A 324 19.77 10.03 13.13
N VAL A 325 19.15 9.86 14.30
CA VAL A 325 17.78 10.28 14.57
C VAL A 325 17.85 11.46 15.53
N LYS A 326 17.12 12.53 15.23
CA LYS A 326 17.07 13.76 16.02
C LYS A 326 15.65 14.08 16.45
N ILE A 327 15.50 14.51 17.70
CA ILE A 327 14.26 15.03 18.26
C ILE A 327 14.39 16.55 18.38
N TRP A 328 13.41 17.27 17.85
CA TRP A 328 13.43 18.71 17.71
C TRP A 328 12.35 19.36 18.56
N ASP A 329 12.59 20.62 18.93
CA ASP A 329 11.58 21.50 19.47
C ASP A 329 11.46 22.71 18.55
N THR A 330 10.28 22.95 17.97
CA THR A 330 10.04 24.02 17.00
C THR A 330 10.31 25.41 17.57
N ARG A 331 10.25 25.55 18.91
CA ARG A 331 10.58 26.78 19.63
C ARG A 331 12.08 27.08 19.61
N ASN A 332 12.93 26.08 19.34
CA ASN A 332 14.37 26.22 19.23
C ASN A 332 14.91 25.65 17.91
N LYS A 333 14.90 26.50 16.87
CA LYS A 333 15.37 26.11 15.52
C LYS A 333 16.87 25.93 15.38
N LYS A 334 17.67 26.32 16.39
CA LYS A 334 19.14 26.34 16.28
C LYS A 334 19.78 24.97 16.52
N ARG A 335 19.12 24.10 17.28
CA ARG A 335 19.62 22.77 17.62
C ARG A 335 18.46 21.84 17.97
N SER A 336 18.64 20.57 17.69
CA SER A 336 17.83 19.47 18.20
C SER A 336 17.86 19.46 19.73
N ALA A 337 16.77 18.98 20.32
CA ALA A 337 16.68 18.73 21.75
C ALA A 337 17.50 17.51 22.14
N VAL A 338 17.50 16.48 21.28
CA VAL A 338 18.30 15.25 21.42
C VAL A 338 18.70 14.76 20.03
N GLY A 339 19.88 14.17 19.89
CA GLY A 339 20.30 13.44 18.71
C GLY A 339 21.02 12.15 19.11
N ILE A 340 20.67 11.05 18.47
CA ILE A 340 21.26 9.73 18.70
C ILE A 340 21.88 9.20 17.41
N HIS A 341 22.91 8.38 17.55
CA HIS A 341 23.45 7.60 16.43
C HIS A 341 22.69 6.28 16.36
N ALA A 342 21.73 6.20 15.45
CA ALA A 342 20.73 5.13 15.45
C ALA A 342 21.20 3.89 14.69
N SER A 343 22.11 4.04 13.73
CA SER A 343 22.62 2.95 12.90
C SER A 343 24.07 3.19 12.49
N GLN A 344 24.70 2.18 11.90
CA GLN A 344 25.97 2.31 11.17
C GLN A 344 25.77 2.55 9.66
N SER A 345 24.52 2.49 9.20
CA SER A 345 24.08 2.77 7.84
C SER A 345 23.08 3.94 7.81
N ASP A 346 22.65 4.35 6.62
CA ASP A 346 21.68 5.44 6.47
C ASP A 346 20.35 5.06 7.13
N VAL A 347 19.72 6.02 7.82
CA VAL A 347 18.39 5.83 8.40
C VAL A 347 17.36 6.40 7.43
N ASN A 348 16.67 5.50 6.71
CA ASN A 348 15.82 5.83 5.57
C ASN A 348 14.40 6.27 5.94
N VAL A 349 13.87 5.70 7.04
CA VAL A 349 12.49 5.90 7.49
C VAL A 349 12.38 5.83 9.00
N ILE A 350 11.40 6.56 9.54
CA ILE A 350 11.02 6.50 10.96
C ILE A 350 9.50 6.51 11.09
N THR A 351 9.01 5.90 12.17
CA THR A 351 7.60 5.97 12.54
C THR A 351 7.43 6.01 14.06
N TRP A 352 6.62 6.95 14.52
CA TRP A 352 6.33 7.25 15.91
C TRP A 352 5.03 6.58 16.28
N ASN A 353 5.07 5.76 17.31
CA ASN A 353 3.90 5.05 17.78
C ASN A 353 2.87 6.04 18.35
N LYS A 354 1.65 6.03 17.81
CA LYS A 354 0.57 6.94 18.19
C LYS A 354 -0.08 6.56 19.53
N LYS A 355 0.02 5.29 19.95
CA LYS A 355 -0.55 4.77 21.20
C LYS A 355 0.48 4.81 22.33
N ALA A 356 1.65 4.23 22.11
CA ALA A 356 2.78 4.27 23.02
C ALA A 356 3.76 5.37 22.60
N SER A 357 3.45 6.65 22.87
CA SER A 357 4.18 7.82 22.35
C SER A 357 5.66 7.94 22.79
N TYR A 358 6.16 7.04 23.63
CA TYR A 358 7.58 6.95 23.95
C TYR A 358 8.34 6.00 23.01
N LEU A 359 7.66 5.27 22.12
CA LEU A 359 8.25 4.37 21.13
C LEU A 359 8.40 5.05 19.77
N LEU A 360 9.58 4.89 19.19
CA LEU A 360 9.91 5.29 17.83
C LEU A 360 10.57 4.09 17.14
N ALA A 361 10.16 3.76 15.92
CA ALA A 361 10.85 2.78 15.09
C ALA A 361 11.65 3.48 13.99
N SER A 362 12.76 2.88 13.57
CA SER A 362 13.58 3.34 12.45
C SER A 362 14.00 2.19 11.56
N GLY A 363 13.95 2.39 10.24
CA GLY A 363 14.39 1.44 9.22
C GLY A 363 15.63 1.94 8.47
N HIS A 364 16.59 1.04 8.25
CA HIS A 364 17.95 1.40 7.81
C HIS A 364 18.25 0.84 6.41
N ASP A 365 19.36 1.31 5.81
CA ASP A 365 19.77 0.92 4.45
C ASP A 365 20.38 -0.49 4.39
N ASP A 366 20.76 -1.08 5.53
CA ASP A 366 21.30 -2.44 5.64
C ASP A 366 20.22 -3.53 5.92
N GLY A 367 18.94 -3.17 5.81
CA GLY A 367 17.81 -4.08 6.03
C GLY A 367 17.46 -4.31 7.51
N ILE A 368 18.13 -3.60 8.42
CA ILE A 368 17.80 -3.62 9.84
C ILE A 368 16.71 -2.59 10.12
N PHE A 369 15.77 -2.94 11.02
CA PHE A 369 14.96 -1.95 11.70
C PHE A 369 15.09 -2.08 13.21
N SER A 370 14.93 -0.96 13.91
CA SER A 370 15.12 -0.86 15.35
C SER A 370 14.00 -0.08 16.01
N VAL A 371 13.63 -0.48 17.22
CA VAL A 371 12.65 0.20 18.06
C VAL A 371 13.38 0.87 19.22
N TRP A 372 12.99 2.09 19.53
CA TRP A 372 13.66 2.98 20.48
C TRP A 372 12.69 3.48 21.53
N ASP A 373 13.14 3.50 22.78
CA ASP A 373 12.43 4.20 23.86
C ASP A 373 13.02 5.60 24.06
N LEU A 374 12.24 6.62 23.71
CA LEU A 374 12.62 8.04 23.78
C LEU A 374 12.95 8.51 25.21
N ARG A 375 12.50 7.79 26.25
CA ARG A 375 12.84 8.10 27.65
C ARG A 375 14.33 7.84 27.93
N THR A 376 14.92 6.88 27.23
CA THR A 376 16.35 6.53 27.34
C THR A 376 17.26 7.56 26.66
N PHE A 377 16.69 8.43 25.80
CA PHE A 377 17.45 9.45 25.09
C PHE A 377 17.98 10.55 26.03
N LYS A 378 17.37 10.68 27.23
CA LYS A 378 17.78 11.64 28.25
C LYS A 378 18.37 10.93 29.47
N GLY A 379 19.61 10.47 29.38
CA GLY A 379 20.35 10.01 30.57
C GLY A 379 21.61 9.20 30.30
N GLY A 380 22.77 9.74 30.70
CA GLY A 380 24.01 8.96 30.86
C GLY A 380 25.13 9.27 29.87
N ALA A 381 26.36 8.88 30.24
CA ALA A 381 27.59 9.06 29.45
C ALA A 381 27.68 8.12 28.22
N SER A 382 26.73 7.20 28.05
CA SER A 382 26.66 6.25 26.93
C SER A 382 25.54 6.63 25.95
N GLN A 383 25.75 6.30 24.67
CA GLN A 383 24.72 6.46 23.64
C GLN A 383 23.50 5.56 23.93
N PRO A 384 22.26 6.02 23.69
CA PRO A 384 21.07 5.18 23.79
C PRO A 384 21.16 3.96 22.89
N THR A 385 20.71 2.81 23.38
CA THR A 385 20.59 1.56 22.61
C THR A 385 19.14 1.29 22.27
N PRO A 386 18.86 0.67 21.11
CA PRO A 386 17.49 0.28 20.78
C PRO A 386 16.97 -0.76 21.78
N VAL A 387 15.65 -0.75 22.03
CA VAL A 387 14.98 -1.76 22.87
C VAL A 387 14.75 -3.06 22.13
N ALA A 388 14.63 -3.01 20.80
CA ALA A 388 14.58 -4.16 19.92
C ALA A 388 15.24 -3.84 18.59
N THR A 389 15.90 -4.83 17.98
CA THR A 389 16.54 -4.73 16.67
C THR A 389 16.26 -6.01 15.91
N PHE A 390 15.76 -5.87 14.69
CA PHE A 390 15.38 -6.98 13.83
C PHE A 390 16.16 -6.91 12.53
N LYS A 391 16.76 -8.04 12.16
CA LYS A 391 17.48 -8.22 10.91
C LYS A 391 16.84 -9.37 10.14
N TRP A 392 15.86 -9.03 9.32
CA TRP A 392 15.12 -9.97 8.48
C TRP A 392 15.24 -9.61 7.01
N HIS A 393 15.00 -8.34 6.68
CA HIS A 393 15.10 -7.85 5.31
C HIS A 393 16.56 -7.91 4.83
N ASN A 394 16.73 -8.32 3.58
CA ASN A 394 18.02 -8.45 2.91
C ASN A 394 18.38 -7.24 2.04
N GLY A 395 17.45 -6.28 1.95
CA GLY A 395 17.62 -5.03 1.22
C GLY A 395 17.24 -3.83 2.10
N PRO A 396 17.57 -2.61 1.66
CA PRO A 396 17.21 -1.39 2.37
C PRO A 396 15.74 -1.31 2.76
N ILE A 397 15.44 -0.89 3.99
CA ILE A 397 14.07 -0.63 4.42
C ILE A 397 13.53 0.59 3.65
N THR A 398 12.37 0.43 3.01
CA THR A 398 11.71 1.45 2.18
C THR A 398 10.57 2.15 2.91
N SER A 399 9.82 1.42 3.74
CA SER A 399 8.75 1.95 4.59
C SER A 399 8.64 1.21 5.91
N ILE A 400 8.16 1.89 6.93
CA ILE A 400 7.83 1.33 8.24
C ILE A 400 6.68 2.12 8.86
N GLU A 401 5.65 1.45 9.35
CA GLU A 401 4.53 2.11 10.03
C GLU A 401 4.06 1.30 11.24
N TRP A 402 3.81 1.97 12.36
CA TRP A 402 3.07 1.37 13.47
C TRP A 402 1.59 1.22 13.10
N HIS A 403 0.97 0.16 13.58
CA HIS A 403 -0.47 0.01 13.47
C HIS A 403 -1.20 1.20 14.13
N PRO A 404 -2.23 1.77 13.49
CA PRO A 404 -2.89 2.99 13.98
C PRO A 404 -3.60 2.80 15.32
N THR A 405 -4.05 1.58 15.64
CA THR A 405 -4.80 1.29 16.87
C THR A 405 -4.08 0.36 17.84
N GLU A 406 -3.16 -0.47 17.37
CA GLU A 406 -2.48 -1.50 18.18
C GLU A 406 -1.05 -1.04 18.47
N GLU A 407 -0.66 -1.00 19.74
CA GLU A 407 0.61 -0.38 20.12
C GLU A 407 1.83 -1.27 19.90
N SER A 408 1.65 -2.58 19.73
CA SER A 408 2.74 -3.53 19.55
C SER A 408 2.95 -3.95 18.09
N VAL A 409 2.01 -3.65 17.20
CA VAL A 409 2.02 -4.12 15.81
C VAL A 409 2.64 -3.08 14.89
N LEU A 410 3.49 -3.52 13.97
CA LEU A 410 4.08 -2.66 12.93
C LEU A 410 4.26 -3.42 11.62
N ALA A 411 4.22 -2.69 10.51
CA ALA A 411 4.50 -3.17 9.17
C ALA A 411 5.83 -2.60 8.66
N VAL A 412 6.61 -3.40 7.94
CA VAL A 412 7.90 -3.02 7.35
C VAL A 412 7.94 -3.47 5.90
N SER A 413 8.38 -2.62 4.98
CA SER A 413 8.73 -3.04 3.61
C SER A 413 10.20 -2.79 3.31
N GLY A 414 10.78 -3.67 2.49
CA GLY A 414 12.13 -3.54 2.01
C GLY A 414 12.22 -3.54 0.49
N ALA A 415 13.35 -3.06 -0.03
CA ALA A 415 13.72 -3.19 -1.43
C ALA A 415 14.08 -4.63 -1.83
N ASP A 416 13.90 -5.58 -0.92
CA ASP A 416 14.01 -7.02 -1.13
C ASP A 416 12.66 -7.68 -1.47
N ASN A 417 11.67 -6.89 -1.91
CA ASN A 417 10.36 -7.35 -2.38
C ASN A 417 9.53 -8.04 -1.28
N GLN A 418 9.79 -7.70 -0.01
CA GLN A 418 9.07 -8.21 1.13
C GLN A 418 8.35 -7.07 1.86
N LEU A 419 7.11 -7.34 2.26
CA LEU A 419 6.39 -6.57 3.28
C LEU A 419 6.09 -7.50 4.44
N THR A 420 6.51 -7.14 5.64
CA THR A 420 6.40 -7.97 6.84
C THR A 420 5.53 -7.30 7.90
N LEU A 421 4.75 -8.10 8.63
CA LEU A 421 3.98 -7.66 9.80
C LEU A 421 4.59 -8.26 11.06
N TRP A 422 4.72 -7.45 12.10
CA TRP A 422 5.37 -7.82 13.35
C TRP A 422 4.47 -7.48 14.54
N ASP A 423 4.52 -8.31 15.58
CA ASP A 423 3.94 -8.02 16.89
C ASP A 423 5.00 -8.13 17.98
N LEU A 424 5.28 -6.99 18.61
CA LEU A 424 6.28 -6.86 19.66
C LEU A 424 5.76 -7.24 21.06
N SER A 425 4.48 -7.59 21.19
CA SER A 425 3.90 -8.10 22.45
C SER A 425 4.30 -9.55 22.70
N VAL A 426 4.71 -10.27 21.65
CA VAL A 426 5.16 -11.65 21.72
C VAL A 426 6.50 -11.70 22.44
N GLU A 427 6.47 -12.15 23.69
CA GLU A 427 7.70 -12.40 24.46
C GLU A 427 8.51 -13.52 23.76
N PRO A 428 9.82 -13.31 23.52
CA PRO A 428 10.66 -14.40 23.06
C PRO A 428 10.72 -15.44 24.16
N ASP A 429 10.12 -16.60 23.93
CA ASP A 429 10.23 -17.74 24.84
C ASP A 429 11.72 -18.09 24.95
N THR A 430 12.32 -17.93 26.12
CA THR A 430 13.79 -18.03 26.30
C THR A 430 14.37 -19.42 26.00
N GLU A 431 13.50 -20.40 25.69
CA GLU A 431 13.85 -21.75 25.28
C GLU A 431 13.75 -21.99 23.75
N GLN A 432 13.21 -21.03 22.99
CA GLN A 432 13.10 -21.05 21.51
C GLN A 432 13.51 -19.68 20.94
N GLU A 433 14.81 -19.45 20.77
CA GLU A 433 15.32 -18.37 19.92
C GLU A 433 14.92 -18.66 18.46
N GLY A 434 13.73 -18.18 18.07
CA GLY A 434 13.18 -18.37 16.74
C GLY A 434 12.77 -19.81 16.42
N ARG A 435 11.93 -19.96 15.39
CA ARG A 435 11.66 -21.27 14.78
C ARG A 435 12.67 -21.45 13.65
N LEU A 436 13.61 -22.39 13.78
CA LEU A 436 14.36 -22.87 12.63
C LEU A 436 13.42 -23.67 11.74
N THR A 437 13.27 -23.22 10.52
CA THR A 437 12.54 -23.96 9.48
C THR A 437 13.38 -25.14 9.00
N ASP A 438 12.75 -26.11 8.33
CA ASP A 438 13.45 -27.25 7.71
C ASP A 438 14.50 -26.81 6.67
N SER A 439 14.38 -25.58 6.16
CA SER A 439 15.33 -24.94 5.25
C SER A 439 16.46 -24.18 5.95
N GLY A 440 16.53 -24.19 7.28
CA GLY A 440 17.56 -23.53 8.07
C GLY A 440 17.39 -22.01 8.21
N VAL A 441 16.20 -21.47 7.90
CA VAL A 441 15.88 -20.06 8.11
C VAL A 441 15.39 -19.89 9.54
N GLU A 442 16.01 -18.98 10.29
CA GLU A 442 15.59 -18.65 11.66
C GLU A 442 14.50 -17.57 11.60
N VAL A 443 13.27 -17.94 11.95
CA VAL A 443 12.11 -17.04 11.95
C VAL A 443 11.91 -16.45 13.35
N PRO A 444 12.04 -15.12 13.53
CA PRO A 444 11.79 -14.50 14.82
C PRO A 444 10.33 -14.69 15.27
N PRO A 445 10.06 -14.95 16.56
CA PRO A 445 8.69 -15.18 17.03
C PRO A 445 7.78 -13.95 16.91
N GLN A 446 8.37 -12.75 16.80
CA GLN A 446 7.62 -11.51 16.58
C GLN A 446 7.16 -11.33 15.13
N LEU A 447 7.71 -12.08 14.16
CA LEU A 447 7.31 -11.99 12.76
C LEU A 447 5.97 -12.73 12.56
N LEU A 448 4.89 -11.98 12.32
CA LEU A 448 3.54 -12.52 12.15
C LEU A 448 3.24 -12.94 10.72
N PHE A 449 3.75 -12.17 9.75
CA PHE A 449 3.35 -12.34 8.35
C PHE A 449 4.42 -11.84 7.39
N VAL A 450 4.53 -12.48 6.22
CA VAL A 450 5.36 -12.05 5.10
C VAL A 450 4.47 -12.00 3.85
N HIS A 451 4.22 -10.79 3.35
CA HIS A 451 3.58 -10.53 2.08
C HIS A 451 4.65 -10.39 0.99
N GLN A 452 4.48 -11.14 -0.10
CA GLN A 452 5.32 -11.13 -1.30
C GLN A 452 4.43 -11.11 -2.55
N GLY A 453 5.05 -10.95 -3.72
CA GLY A 453 4.35 -10.86 -5.01
C GLY A 453 4.44 -9.48 -5.67
N GLN A 454 4.99 -8.48 -4.95
CA GLN A 454 5.30 -7.16 -5.51
C GLN A 454 6.80 -7.00 -5.75
N GLU A 455 7.18 -6.33 -6.84
CA GLU A 455 8.59 -6.01 -7.12
C GLU A 455 8.88 -4.53 -6.86
N ASP A 456 9.98 -4.26 -6.14
CA ASP A 456 10.48 -2.92 -5.84
C ASP A 456 9.47 -2.05 -5.03
N ILE A 457 9.08 -2.57 -3.86
CA ILE A 457 8.12 -1.92 -2.95
C ILE A 457 8.67 -0.58 -2.43
N LYS A 458 7.95 0.52 -2.67
CA LYS A 458 8.39 1.87 -2.33
C LYS A 458 7.82 2.39 -1.02
N GLU A 459 6.53 2.15 -0.78
CA GLU A 459 5.82 2.69 0.37
C GLU A 459 4.66 1.77 0.77
N LEU A 460 4.34 1.75 2.06
CA LEU A 460 3.17 1.09 2.63
C LEU A 460 2.46 2.05 3.58
N HIS A 461 1.14 1.90 3.71
CA HIS A 461 0.34 2.56 4.74
C HIS A 461 -0.75 1.63 5.29
N PHE A 462 -1.02 1.73 6.60
CA PHE A 462 -2.25 1.17 7.17
C PHE A 462 -3.46 2.03 6.79
N HIS A 463 -4.56 1.39 6.41
CA HIS A 463 -5.83 2.09 6.21
C HIS A 463 -6.42 2.51 7.55
N ARG A 464 -6.69 3.81 7.73
CA ARG A 464 -7.15 4.35 9.02
C ARG A 464 -8.57 3.91 9.41
N GLN A 465 -9.44 3.78 8.41
CA GLN A 465 -10.86 3.48 8.60
C GLN A 465 -11.22 1.99 8.39
N ILE A 466 -10.28 1.15 7.94
CA ILE A 466 -10.47 -0.29 7.70
C ILE A 466 -9.41 -1.01 8.53
N PRO A 467 -9.73 -1.45 9.77
CA PRO A 467 -8.74 -2.03 10.67
C PRO A 467 -8.06 -3.27 10.06
N GLY A 468 -6.75 -3.37 10.22
CA GLY A 468 -5.92 -4.46 9.70
C GLY A 468 -5.63 -4.39 8.19
N CYS A 469 -6.23 -3.44 7.46
CA CYS A 469 -5.97 -3.28 6.04
C CYS A 469 -4.66 -2.51 5.80
N VAL A 470 -3.82 -3.05 4.92
CA VAL A 470 -2.57 -2.48 4.46
C VAL A 470 -2.68 -2.20 2.98
N ILE A 471 -2.15 -1.06 2.55
CA ILE A 471 -1.96 -0.72 1.14
C ILE A 471 -0.46 -0.59 0.91
N SER A 472 0.05 -1.12 -0.20
CA SER A 472 1.44 -0.96 -0.61
C SER A 472 1.55 -0.60 -2.07
N THR A 473 2.56 0.22 -2.39
CA THR A 473 2.91 0.57 -3.76
C THR A 473 4.26 0.00 -4.13
N ALA A 474 4.35 -0.49 -5.36
CA ALA A 474 5.53 -1.09 -5.93
C ALA A 474 5.64 -0.77 -7.42
N SER A 475 6.70 -1.23 -8.08
CA SER A 475 6.82 -1.09 -9.53
C SER A 475 5.74 -1.89 -10.30
N THR A 476 5.20 -2.93 -9.67
CA THR A 476 4.12 -3.79 -10.20
C THR A 476 2.72 -3.27 -9.92
N GLY A 477 2.56 -2.14 -9.21
CA GLY A 477 1.27 -1.50 -8.96
C GLY A 477 0.92 -1.36 -7.48
N LEU A 478 -0.38 -1.44 -7.18
CA LEU A 478 -0.91 -1.34 -5.82
C LEU A 478 -1.40 -2.70 -5.34
N ASN A 479 -1.04 -3.05 -4.11
CA ASN A 479 -1.74 -4.11 -3.39
C ASN A 479 -2.54 -3.47 -2.27
N ILE A 480 -3.77 -3.92 -2.09
CA ILE A 480 -4.59 -3.63 -0.92
C ILE A 480 -5.04 -4.95 -0.33
N PHE A 481 -4.64 -5.20 0.91
CA PHE A 481 -4.86 -6.49 1.54
C PHE A 481 -5.13 -6.37 3.03
N LYS A 482 -5.75 -7.41 3.58
CA LYS A 482 -5.96 -7.62 5.00
C LYS A 482 -5.71 -9.10 5.28
N THR A 483 -4.81 -9.37 6.22
CA THR A 483 -4.47 -10.73 6.60
C THR A 483 -5.42 -11.24 7.68
N ILE A 484 -5.40 -12.54 7.96
CA ILE A 484 -6.14 -13.13 9.08
C ILE A 484 -5.52 -12.78 10.45
N SER A 485 -4.27 -12.29 10.46
CA SER A 485 -3.45 -12.11 11.67
C SER A 485 -3.64 -10.75 12.35
N ILE A 486 -4.18 -9.73 11.66
CA ILE A 486 -4.30 -8.35 12.17
C ILE A 486 -5.64 -7.66 11.86
#